data_AF-A0A4S4K8R4-F1
#
_entry.id   AF-A0A4S4K8R4-F1
#
_cell.length_a   1.000
_cell.length_b   1.000
_cell.length_c   1.000
_cell.angle_alpha   90.00
_cell.angle_beta   90.00
_cell.angle_gamma   90.00
#
_symmetry.space_group_name_H-M   'P 1'
#
loop_
_entity.id
_entity.type
_entity.pdbx_description
1 polymer ?
#
loop_
_entity_poly.entity_id
_entity_poly.type
_entity_poly.pdbx_seq_one_letter_code
_entity_poly.pdbx_strand_id
1 'polypeptide(L)'
;MNPYLTVTARYIDGSVEHPDSWKLHSKVIGYTIIHGDHSGANIAAVILKVLDCYGPGEKDDDKDEDEEWLDPLDLDEEEEVDEPVDFDPADLLGKVLALINQVCTLPQACVYFATLCVEEGLAPLELIKWVRTQWGSIYYLLDCVKVNKAAVNKFTLLAYDSPKVLNLWKKNYSDYVICRPEWEVLDLIHEVLERQWEIMADTPKFAPVHTAIKAGLAKLQKWYLAIGQTDIYYICLALDPGIKTEYTSQNWETKYNDSGMAAFKEAVCLFLIYIFKI
;
A
#
# COMPACT_ATOMS: atom_id res chain seq x y z
N MET A 1 13.39 -6.33 13.01
CA MET A 1 12.12 -5.83 13.57
C MET A 1 11.23 -7.05 13.74
N ASN A 2 10.58 -7.26 14.88
CA ASN A 2 9.74 -8.45 15.04
C ASN A 2 8.44 -8.25 14.23
N PRO A 3 8.03 -9.24 13.43
CA PRO A 3 6.77 -9.19 12.68
C PRO A 3 5.58 -9.39 13.61
N TYR A 4 4.52 -8.60 13.42
CA TYR A 4 3.29 -8.66 14.21
C TYR A 4 2.10 -8.89 13.29
N LEU A 5 1.15 -9.71 13.74
CA LEU A 5 -0.15 -9.92 13.12
C LEU A 5 -1.24 -9.36 14.02
N THR A 6 -2.15 -8.57 13.44
CA THR A 6 -3.36 -8.10 14.12
C THR A 6 -4.57 -8.63 13.38
N VAL A 7 -5.49 -9.26 14.10
CA VAL A 7 -6.76 -9.75 13.55
C VAL A 7 -7.88 -8.89 14.13
N THR A 8 -8.71 -8.32 13.26
CA THR A 8 -9.82 -7.44 13.63
C THR A 8 -11.12 -7.98 13.07
N ALA A 9 -12.05 -8.33 13.95
CA ALA A 9 -13.40 -8.68 13.55
C ALA A 9 -14.20 -7.40 13.24
N ARG A 10 -14.88 -7.39 12.10
CA ARG A 10 -15.83 -6.34 11.72
C ARG A 10 -17.20 -6.98 11.51
N TYR A 11 -18.21 -6.47 12.21
CA TYR A 11 -19.57 -6.99 12.16
C TYR A 11 -20.57 -5.85 12.38
N ILE A 12 -21.79 -6.02 11.88
CA ILE A 12 -22.90 -5.10 12.14
C ILE A 12 -23.76 -5.73 13.24
N ASP A 13 -24.09 -4.95 14.25
CA ASP A 13 -25.00 -5.36 15.33
C ASP A 13 -26.21 -4.43 15.34
N GLY A 14 -27.40 -5.00 15.53
CA GLY A 14 -28.66 -4.27 15.52
C GLY A 14 -29.87 -5.17 15.29
N SER A 15 -31.05 -4.71 15.72
CA SER A 15 -32.30 -5.45 15.51
C SER A 15 -32.80 -5.26 14.07
N VAL A 16 -33.32 -6.33 13.46
CA VAL A 16 -33.98 -6.27 12.16
C VAL A 16 -35.20 -5.36 12.19
N GLU A 17 -35.88 -5.26 13.33
CA GLU A 17 -37.06 -4.39 13.51
C GLU A 17 -36.71 -2.90 13.57
N HIS A 18 -35.45 -2.58 13.86
CA HIS A 18 -34.96 -1.20 14.00
C HIS A 18 -33.65 -1.00 13.22
N PRO A 19 -33.70 -0.93 11.88
CA PRO A 19 -32.50 -0.79 11.04
C PRO A 19 -31.66 0.45 11.37
N ASP A 20 -32.30 1.54 11.82
CA ASP A 20 -31.61 2.77 12.23
C ASP A 20 -30.73 2.59 13.48
N SER A 21 -30.91 1.49 14.21
CA SER A 21 -30.08 1.15 15.36
C SER A 21 -28.82 0.35 14.98
N TRP A 22 -28.67 -0.04 13.71
CA TRP A 22 -27.54 -0.85 13.26
C TRP A 22 -26.24 -0.07 13.41
N LYS A 23 -25.25 -0.72 14.01
CA LYS A 23 -23.92 -0.13 14.21
C LYS A 23 -22.86 -1.07 13.67
N LEU A 24 -21.95 -0.49 12.88
CA LEU A 24 -20.73 -1.18 12.50
C LEU A 24 -19.78 -1.22 13.70
N HIS A 25 -19.44 -2.41 14.13
CA HIS A 25 -18.45 -2.66 15.17
C HIS A 25 -17.13 -3.11 14.54
N SER A 26 -16.03 -2.63 15.12
CA SER A 26 -14.68 -3.07 14.79
C SER A 26 -13.98 -3.42 16.09
N LYS A 27 -13.61 -4.69 16.26
CA LYS A 27 -13.00 -5.19 17.50
C LYS A 27 -11.70 -5.92 17.15
N VAL A 28 -10.59 -5.45 17.70
CA VAL A 28 -9.32 -6.20 17.64
C VAL A 28 -9.49 -7.45 18.48
N ILE A 29 -9.40 -8.62 17.85
CA ILE A 29 -9.54 -9.92 18.50
C ILE A 29 -8.17 -10.56 18.77
N GLY A 30 -7.14 -10.25 17.99
CA GLY A 30 -5.79 -10.70 18.27
C GLY A 30 -4.73 -9.68 17.90
N TYR A 31 -3.68 -9.61 18.72
CA TYR A 31 -2.42 -8.94 18.43
C TYR A 31 -1.31 -9.87 18.88
N THR A 32 -0.57 -10.46 17.95
CA THR A 32 0.43 -11.49 18.24
C THR A 32 1.70 -11.27 17.43
N ILE A 33 2.84 -11.67 18.00
CA ILE A 33 4.10 -11.77 17.27
C ILE A 33 4.00 -12.99 16.36
N ILE A 34 4.47 -12.86 15.11
CA ILE A 34 4.66 -14.01 14.22
C ILE A 34 6.00 -14.64 14.59
N HIS A 35 5.97 -15.90 14.99
CA HIS A 35 7.17 -16.69 15.27
C HIS A 35 7.44 -17.62 14.09
N GLY A 36 8.68 -17.69 13.60
CA GLY A 36 9.05 -18.52 12.44
C GLY A 36 9.03 -17.74 11.12
N ASP A 37 8.86 -18.47 10.01
CA ASP A 37 8.75 -17.89 8.67
C ASP A 37 7.38 -17.23 8.43
N HIS A 38 7.23 -16.49 7.35
CA HIS A 38 5.96 -15.84 6.97
C HIS A 38 5.21 -16.64 5.92
N SER A 39 5.37 -17.97 5.90
CA SER A 39 4.62 -18.83 4.97
C SER A 39 3.11 -18.71 5.22
N GLY A 40 2.31 -18.90 4.17
CA GLY A 40 0.85 -18.92 4.28
C GLY A 40 0.37 -19.92 5.34
N ALA A 41 1.01 -21.09 5.43
CA ALA A 41 0.72 -22.11 6.43
C ALA A 41 0.95 -21.62 7.88
N ASN A 42 2.07 -20.93 8.15
CA ASN A 42 2.34 -20.40 9.48
C ASN A 42 1.37 -19.26 9.84
N ILE A 43 1.07 -18.36 8.88
CA ILE A 43 0.10 -17.29 9.10
C ILE A 43 -1.29 -17.87 9.39
N ALA A 44 -1.74 -18.86 8.63
CA ALA A 44 -3.02 -19.54 8.86
C ALA A 44 -3.09 -20.18 10.25
N ALA A 45 -2.03 -20.88 10.68
CA ALA A 45 -1.96 -21.46 12.02
C ALA A 45 -2.05 -20.40 13.14
N VAL A 46 -1.40 -19.25 12.95
CA VAL A 46 -1.47 -18.12 13.90
C VAL A 46 -2.88 -17.52 13.92
N ILE A 47 -3.56 -17.37 12.78
CA ILE A 47 -4.94 -16.86 12.70
C ILE A 47 -5.91 -17.83 13.40
N LEU A 48 -5.83 -19.12 13.10
CA LEU A 48 -6.67 -20.15 13.73
C LEU A 48 -6.52 -20.12 15.25
N LYS A 49 -5.29 -20.04 15.75
CA LYS A 49 -5.03 -19.91 17.19
C LYS A 49 -5.65 -18.65 17.81
N VAL A 50 -5.67 -17.53 17.09
CA VAL A 50 -6.35 -16.31 17.53
C VAL A 50 -7.86 -16.53 17.56
N LEU A 51 -8.43 -17.23 16.58
CA LEU A 51 -9.87 -17.51 16.49
C LEU A 51 -10.34 -18.53 17.53
N ASP A 52 -9.53 -19.54 17.85
CA ASP A 52 -9.81 -20.52 18.93
C ASP A 52 -10.00 -19.84 20.30
N CYS A 53 -9.38 -18.67 20.51
CA CYS A 53 -9.56 -17.89 21.73
C CYS A 53 -10.96 -17.22 21.82
N TYR A 54 -11.72 -17.19 20.72
CA TYR A 54 -13.02 -16.51 20.59
C TYR A 54 -14.17 -17.42 20.16
N GLY A 55 -13.91 -18.65 19.72
CA GLY A 55 -14.96 -19.62 19.41
C GLY A 55 -15.66 -20.17 20.67
N PRO A 56 -16.96 -20.51 20.63
CA PRO A 56 -17.51 -21.46 21.59
C PRO A 56 -16.80 -22.80 21.32
N GLY A 57 -16.24 -23.44 22.34
CA GLY A 57 -15.61 -24.75 22.16
C GLY A 57 -16.62 -25.76 21.64
N GLU A 58 -16.61 -26.03 20.34
CA GLU A 58 -17.35 -27.14 19.77
C GLU A 58 -16.56 -28.42 20.07
N LYS A 59 -17.18 -29.26 20.89
CA LYS A 59 -16.83 -30.67 20.95
C LYS A 59 -17.26 -31.27 19.61
N ASP A 60 -16.33 -31.96 18.98
CA ASP A 60 -16.59 -32.89 17.88
C ASP A 60 -17.85 -33.70 18.17
N ASP A 61 -18.88 -33.55 17.33
CA ASP A 61 -19.94 -34.54 17.09
C ASP A 61 -20.82 -33.99 15.95
N ASP A 62 -20.40 -34.18 14.70
CA ASP A 62 -21.13 -34.98 13.72
C ASP A 62 -20.52 -34.84 12.33
N LYS A 63 -20.40 -35.98 11.67
CA LYS A 63 -19.88 -36.15 10.32
C LYS A 63 -21.00 -35.96 9.30
N ASP A 64 -20.56 -35.52 8.13
CA ASP A 64 -21.18 -35.58 6.81
C ASP A 64 -22.15 -34.42 6.49
N GLU A 65 -21.70 -33.54 5.59
CA GLU A 65 -22.27 -33.35 4.25
C GLU A 65 -21.42 -32.31 3.49
N ASP A 66 -20.59 -32.80 2.56
CA ASP A 66 -20.15 -32.19 1.31
C ASP A 66 -20.32 -30.66 1.16
N GLU A 67 -19.64 -29.86 1.99
CA GLU A 67 -19.37 -28.46 1.69
C GLU A 67 -18.20 -28.41 0.70
N GLU A 68 -18.51 -28.14 -0.56
CA GLU A 68 -17.54 -27.74 -1.57
C GLU A 68 -16.96 -26.39 -1.15
N TRP A 69 -15.89 -26.44 -0.35
CA TRP A 69 -15.10 -25.26 0.01
C TRP A 69 -14.61 -24.62 -1.28
N LEU A 70 -14.94 -23.34 -1.49
CA LEU A 70 -14.29 -22.52 -2.51
C LEU A 70 -12.77 -22.67 -2.33
N ASP A 71 -12.11 -23.28 -3.30
CA ASP A 71 -10.65 -23.38 -3.33
C ASP A 71 -10.09 -21.98 -3.05
N PRO A 72 -9.13 -21.83 -2.12
CA PRO A 72 -8.40 -20.59 -1.96
C PRO A 72 -7.90 -20.22 -3.35
N LEU A 73 -8.40 -19.10 -3.87
CA LEU A 73 -8.06 -18.60 -5.20
C LEU A 73 -6.56 -18.82 -5.41
N ASP A 74 -6.21 -19.61 -6.42
CA ASP A 74 -4.86 -19.70 -7.01
C ASP A 74 -4.56 -18.30 -7.59
N LEU A 75 -4.34 -17.34 -6.70
CA LEU A 75 -3.56 -16.17 -6.98
C LEU A 75 -2.17 -16.75 -7.18
N ASP A 76 -1.71 -16.82 -8.43
CA ASP A 76 -0.33 -17.17 -8.76
C ASP A 76 0.58 -16.48 -7.74
N GLU A 77 1.05 -17.25 -6.75
CA GLU A 77 2.10 -16.84 -5.83
C GLU A 77 3.37 -16.81 -6.68
N GLU A 78 3.52 -15.77 -7.50
CA GLU A 78 4.84 -15.33 -7.87
C GLU A 78 5.51 -14.96 -6.54
N GLU A 79 6.33 -15.89 -6.02
CA GLU A 79 7.28 -15.63 -4.95
C GLU A 79 7.90 -14.27 -5.25
N GLU A 80 7.51 -13.25 -4.50
CA GLU A 80 8.19 -11.98 -4.52
C GLU A 80 9.52 -12.25 -3.81
N VAL A 81 10.47 -12.81 -4.56
CA VAL A 81 11.78 -13.19 -4.03
C VAL A 81 12.37 -11.93 -3.40
N ASP A 82 12.52 -12.01 -2.09
CA ASP A 82 12.94 -10.94 -1.20
C ASP A 82 14.46 -10.76 -1.31
N GLU A 83 14.95 -10.53 -2.54
CA GLU A 83 16.34 -10.16 -2.73
C GLU A 83 16.54 -8.75 -2.16
N PRO A 84 17.53 -8.56 -1.26
CA PRO A 84 17.90 -7.23 -0.82
C PRO A 84 18.36 -6.43 -2.03
N VAL A 85 17.54 -5.48 -2.47
CA VAL A 85 17.88 -4.60 -3.58
C VAL A 85 19.06 -3.73 -3.13
N ASP A 86 20.25 -4.06 -3.61
CA ASP A 86 21.38 -3.14 -3.63
C ASP A 86 21.00 -2.04 -4.62
N PHE A 87 20.66 -0.85 -4.11
CA PHE A 87 20.24 0.24 -4.97
C PHE A 87 21.42 0.67 -5.82
N ASP A 88 21.39 0.29 -7.10
CA ASP A 88 22.32 0.78 -8.10
C ASP A 88 22.08 2.29 -8.29
N PRO A 89 23.07 3.16 -8.04
CA PRO A 89 22.96 4.60 -8.33
C PRO A 89 22.84 4.91 -9.83
N ALA A 90 22.75 3.90 -10.71
CA ALA A 90 22.54 4.06 -12.14
C ALA A 90 21.24 4.80 -12.52
N ASP A 91 20.22 4.81 -11.66
CA ASP A 91 19.02 5.64 -11.86
C ASP A 91 18.81 6.71 -10.77
N LEU A 92 18.03 7.72 -11.13
CA LEU A 92 17.77 8.91 -10.30
C LEU A 92 17.10 8.57 -8.95
N LEU A 93 16.20 7.59 -8.93
CA LEU A 93 15.49 7.23 -7.69
C LEU A 93 16.42 6.44 -6.76
N GLY A 94 17.20 5.50 -7.30
CA GLY A 94 18.25 4.78 -6.60
C GLY A 94 19.27 5.73 -5.98
N LYS A 95 19.67 6.77 -6.71
CA LYS A 95 20.55 7.84 -6.19
C LYS A 95 19.95 8.56 -4.97
N VAL A 96 18.67 8.96 -5.03
CA VAL A 96 17.98 9.63 -3.92
C VAL A 96 17.86 8.70 -2.71
N LEU A 97 17.44 7.45 -2.92
CA LEU A 97 17.29 6.45 -1.87
C LEU A 97 18.63 6.14 -1.19
N ALA A 98 19.70 6.00 -1.99
CA ALA A 98 21.05 5.78 -1.49
C ALA A 98 21.53 6.95 -0.62
N LEU A 99 21.34 8.20 -1.06
CA LEU A 99 21.71 9.38 -0.29
C LEU A 99 21.01 9.40 1.08
N ILE A 100 19.68 9.26 1.10
CA ILE A 100 18.90 9.28 2.34
C ILE A 100 19.34 8.17 3.28
N ASN A 101 19.59 6.97 2.74
CA ASN A 101 20.09 5.86 3.53
C ASN A 101 21.45 6.17 4.16
N GLN A 102 22.38 6.80 3.43
CA GLN A 102 23.67 7.19 3.98
C GLN A 102 23.52 8.26 5.09
N VAL A 103 22.76 9.32 4.84
CA VAL A 103 22.53 10.40 5.81
C VAL A 103 21.87 9.85 7.07
N CYS A 104 20.80 9.07 6.93
CA CYS A 104 20.03 8.55 8.07
C CYS A 104 20.65 7.32 8.75
N THR A 105 21.81 6.83 8.30
CA THR A 105 22.55 5.76 8.99
C THR A 105 23.62 6.32 9.91
N LEU A 106 24.11 7.53 9.64
CA LEU A 106 25.21 8.15 10.37
C LEU A 106 24.68 9.30 11.24
N PRO A 107 24.66 9.20 12.59
CA PRO A 107 24.12 10.23 13.47
C PRO A 107 24.72 11.62 13.24
N GLN A 108 26.04 11.68 12.98
CA GLN A 108 26.73 12.92 12.66
C GLN A 108 26.28 13.54 11.33
N ALA A 109 25.93 12.72 10.34
CA ALA A 109 25.40 13.19 9.07
C ALA A 109 23.98 13.75 9.23
N CYS A 110 23.12 13.10 10.03
CA CYS A 110 21.81 13.63 10.40
C CYS A 110 21.91 15.00 11.08
N VAL A 111 22.78 15.13 12.08
CA VAL A 111 22.95 16.39 12.83
C VAL A 111 23.50 17.49 11.92
N TYR A 112 24.46 17.16 11.05
CA TYR A 112 24.99 18.10 10.08
C TYR A 112 23.91 18.54 9.07
N PHE A 113 23.13 17.61 8.54
CA PHE A 113 22.02 17.91 7.65
C PHE A 113 20.98 18.83 8.31
N ALA A 114 20.57 18.53 9.55
CA ALA A 114 19.66 19.37 10.31
C ALA A 114 20.21 20.79 10.53
N THR A 115 21.52 20.93 10.70
CA THR A 115 22.18 22.24 10.77
C THR A 115 22.04 23.01 9.44
N LEU A 116 22.25 22.33 8.31
CA LEU A 116 22.08 22.93 6.98
C LEU A 116 20.62 23.32 6.71
N CYS A 117 19.64 22.54 7.18
CA CYS A 117 18.22 22.93 7.10
C CYS A 117 17.98 24.27 7.81
N VAL A 118 18.49 24.44 9.03
CA VAL A 118 18.34 25.69 9.79
C VAL A 118 19.03 26.87 9.10
N GLU A 119 20.22 26.66 8.53
CA GLU A 119 20.93 27.70 7.78
C GLU A 119 20.17 28.19 6.54
N GLU A 120 19.46 27.29 5.87
CA GLU A 120 18.60 27.62 4.72
C GLU A 120 17.21 28.14 5.15
N GLY A 121 16.99 28.38 6.45
CA GLY A 121 15.73 28.88 6.99
C GLY A 121 14.61 27.84 7.01
N LEU A 122 14.93 26.55 6.88
CA LEU A 122 14.00 25.44 6.95
C LEU A 122 13.87 24.96 8.40
N ALA A 123 12.71 24.39 8.74
CA ALA A 123 12.59 23.64 9.98
C ALA A 123 13.60 22.47 9.96
N PRO A 124 14.33 22.21 11.05
CA PRO A 124 15.17 21.02 11.12
C PRO A 124 14.29 19.78 10.95
N LEU A 125 14.45 19.11 9.81
CA LEU A 125 13.65 17.96 9.38
C LEU A 125 14.56 16.75 9.24
N GLU A 126 14.08 15.61 9.72
CA GLU A 126 14.72 14.32 9.47
C GLU A 126 14.26 13.81 8.10
N LEU A 127 15.22 13.41 7.27
CA LEU A 127 14.92 12.72 6.02
C LEU A 127 14.25 11.37 6.34
N ILE A 128 13.14 11.09 5.65
CA ILE A 128 12.33 9.89 5.88
C ILE A 128 12.85 8.76 5.00
N LYS A 129 13.14 7.60 5.59
CA LYS A 129 13.53 6.39 4.84
C LYS A 129 12.32 5.80 4.11
N TRP A 130 12.58 5.23 2.94
CA TRP A 130 11.57 4.46 2.21
C TRP A 130 11.24 3.18 2.97
N VAL A 131 9.96 2.83 3.04
CA VAL A 131 9.47 1.59 3.66
C VAL A 131 8.63 0.86 2.62
N ARG A 132 9.18 -0.23 2.07
CA ARG A 132 8.56 -1.02 0.98
C ARG A 132 7.12 -1.45 1.30
N THR A 133 6.85 -1.84 2.55
CA THR A 133 5.55 -2.34 3.01
C THR A 133 4.54 -1.24 3.35
N GLN A 134 4.97 0.02 3.42
CA GLN A 134 4.09 1.13 3.78
C GLN A 134 3.66 1.89 2.53
N TRP A 135 2.35 1.91 2.28
CA TRP A 135 1.75 2.61 1.17
C TRP A 135 2.03 4.11 1.27
N GLY A 136 2.46 4.72 0.16
CA GLY A 136 2.80 6.14 0.11
C GLY A 136 4.16 6.52 0.70
N SER A 137 4.94 5.59 1.26
CA SER A 137 6.25 5.92 1.85
C SER A 137 7.21 6.59 0.87
N ILE A 138 7.18 6.20 -0.42
CA ILE A 138 7.98 6.84 -1.47
C ILE A 138 7.53 8.28 -1.76
N TYR A 139 6.21 8.55 -1.68
CA TYR A 139 5.66 9.88 -1.85
C TYR A 139 6.13 10.80 -0.71
N TYR A 140 5.96 10.38 0.55
CA TYR A 140 6.38 11.17 1.70
C TYR A 140 7.90 11.41 1.73
N LEU A 141 8.68 10.43 1.28
CA LEU A 141 10.12 10.58 1.11
C LEU A 141 10.45 11.67 0.09
N LEU A 142 9.86 11.60 -1.11
CA LEU A 142 10.11 12.57 -2.17
C LEU A 142 9.63 13.97 -1.78
N ASP A 143 8.49 14.09 -1.09
CA ASP A 143 8.00 15.35 -0.56
C ASP A 143 9.00 15.98 0.43
N CYS A 144 9.51 15.18 1.38
CA CYS A 144 10.52 15.62 2.33
C CYS A 144 11.82 16.07 1.62
N VAL A 145 12.29 15.32 0.61
CA VAL A 145 13.47 15.69 -0.19
C VAL A 145 13.25 17.00 -0.94
N LYS A 146 12.05 17.22 -1.48
CA LYS A 146 11.70 18.46 -2.20
C LYS A 146 11.64 19.67 -1.29
N VAL A 147 10.99 19.55 -0.12
CA VAL A 147 10.96 20.61 0.90
C VAL A 147 12.38 20.99 1.33
N ASN A 148 13.28 20.01 1.40
CA ASN A 148 14.67 20.22 1.83
C ASN A 148 15.68 20.37 0.67
N LYS A 149 15.22 20.69 -0.55
CA LYS A 149 16.07 20.76 -1.76
C LYS A 149 17.33 21.61 -1.58
N ALA A 150 17.23 22.77 -0.94
CA ALA A 150 18.38 23.65 -0.69
C ALA A 150 19.42 22.98 0.24
N ALA A 151 18.96 22.40 1.35
CA ALA A 151 19.80 21.69 2.30
C ALA A 151 20.43 20.42 1.68
N VAL A 152 19.70 19.67 0.85
CA VAL A 152 20.20 18.49 0.12
C VAL A 152 21.32 18.86 -0.85
N ASN A 153 21.14 19.93 -1.63
CA ASN A 153 22.18 20.40 -2.56
C ASN A 153 23.42 20.87 -1.79
N LYS A 154 23.24 21.60 -0.69
CA LYS A 154 24.34 22.08 0.14
C LYS A 154 25.08 20.92 0.84
N PHE A 155 24.35 19.92 1.32
CA PHE A 155 24.91 18.75 1.98
C PHE A 155 25.78 17.94 1.03
N THR A 156 25.26 17.60 -0.16
CA THR A 156 26.00 16.79 -1.15
C THR A 156 27.29 17.45 -1.63
N LEU A 157 27.36 18.79 -1.59
CA LEU A 157 28.56 19.56 -1.94
C LEU A 157 29.55 19.75 -0.78
N LEU A 158 29.07 19.96 0.45
CA LEU A 158 29.91 20.37 1.58
C LEU A 158 30.27 19.25 2.55
N ALA A 159 29.54 18.12 2.53
CA ALA A 159 29.71 17.08 3.54
C ALA A 159 31.09 16.43 3.51
N TYR A 160 31.72 16.30 2.34
CA TYR A 160 33.03 15.66 2.18
C TYR A 160 34.17 16.44 2.85
N ASP A 161 34.15 17.77 2.73
CA ASP A 161 35.19 18.64 3.29
C ASP A 161 34.90 19.04 4.75
N SER A 162 33.74 18.66 5.27
CA SER A 162 33.33 19.01 6.63
C SER A 162 33.94 18.05 7.65
N PRO A 163 34.72 18.53 8.63
CA PRO A 163 35.25 17.69 9.71
C PRO A 163 34.16 17.13 10.63
N LYS A 164 32.90 17.59 10.46
CA LYS A 164 31.75 17.15 11.25
C LYS A 164 31.10 15.87 10.73
N VAL A 165 31.41 15.45 9.49
CA VAL A 165 30.80 14.27 8.86
C VAL A 165 31.89 13.24 8.57
N LEU A 166 31.62 11.97 8.86
CA LEU A 166 32.53 10.90 8.48
C LEU A 166 32.42 10.64 6.97
N ASN A 167 33.57 10.51 6.32
CA ASN A 167 33.64 10.12 4.92
C ASN A 167 33.14 8.69 4.72
N LEU A 168 32.44 8.47 3.61
CA LEU A 168 31.95 7.15 3.23
C LEU A 168 33.10 6.28 2.70
N TRP A 169 33.01 4.97 2.92
CA TRP A 169 33.99 4.02 2.40
C TRP A 169 33.83 3.85 0.88
N LYS A 170 34.84 4.26 0.11
CA LYS A 170 34.87 4.19 -1.38
C LYS A 170 33.74 4.93 -2.10
N LYS A 171 32.99 5.81 -1.42
CA LYS A 171 31.92 6.62 -1.98
C LYS A 171 32.08 8.06 -1.52
N ASN A 172 31.55 9.02 -2.26
CA ASN A 172 31.52 10.42 -1.88
C ASN A 172 30.07 10.93 -1.85
N TYR A 173 29.76 11.84 -0.95
CA TYR A 173 28.47 12.53 -0.96
C TYR A 173 28.23 13.32 -2.25
N SER A 174 29.31 13.76 -2.92
CA SER A 174 29.25 14.40 -4.24
C SER A 174 28.71 13.47 -5.33
N ASP A 175 28.84 12.15 -5.17
CA ASP A 175 28.34 11.17 -6.15
C ASP A 175 26.79 11.16 -6.18
N TYR A 176 26.15 11.70 -5.14
CA TYR A 176 24.70 11.82 -5.01
C TYR A 176 24.16 13.21 -5.36
N VAL A 177 24.97 14.09 -5.96
CA VAL A 177 24.49 15.40 -6.41
C VAL A 177 23.33 15.20 -7.41
N ILE A 178 22.21 15.86 -7.13
CA ILE A 178 21.03 15.89 -7.97
C ILE A 178 21.11 17.17 -8.81
N CYS A 179 21.32 17.01 -10.11
CA CYS A 179 21.44 18.13 -11.03
C CYS A 179 20.06 18.75 -11.34
N ARG A 180 20.04 19.96 -11.90
CA ARG A 180 18.79 20.63 -12.29
C ARG A 180 17.82 19.77 -13.13
N PRO A 181 18.24 19.12 -14.24
CA PRO A 181 17.32 18.28 -15.01
C PRO A 181 16.81 17.08 -14.22
N GLU A 182 17.61 16.53 -13.30
CA GLU A 182 17.20 15.45 -12.42
C GLU A 182 16.14 15.91 -11.41
N TRP A 183 16.30 17.12 -10.85
CA TRP A 183 15.27 17.73 -10.01
C TRP A 183 13.94 17.93 -10.76
N GLU A 184 13.99 18.34 -12.03
CA GLU A 184 12.80 18.48 -12.86
C GLU A 184 12.10 17.13 -13.08
N VAL A 185 12.85 16.04 -13.24
CA VAL A 185 12.29 14.68 -13.30
C VAL A 185 11.72 14.24 -11.94
N LEU A 186 12.39 14.51 -10.82
CA LEU A 186 11.84 14.22 -9.48
C LEU A 186 10.54 14.98 -9.22
N ASP A 187 10.43 16.22 -9.71
CA ASP A 187 9.20 16.99 -9.61
C ASP A 187 8.05 16.33 -10.39
N LEU A 188 8.33 15.80 -11.59
CA LEU A 188 7.36 15.02 -12.36
C LEU A 188 6.97 13.72 -11.66
N ILE A 189 7.93 12.96 -11.10
CA ILE A 189 7.65 11.71 -10.37
C ILE A 189 6.74 11.99 -9.17
N HIS A 190 7.07 13.03 -8.37
CA HIS A 190 6.25 13.42 -7.23
C HIS A 190 4.82 13.81 -7.66
N GLU A 191 4.68 14.58 -8.73
CA GLU A 191 3.37 14.97 -9.26
C GLU A 191 2.56 13.77 -9.75
N VAL A 192 3.21 12.81 -10.42
CA VAL A 192 2.57 11.55 -10.83
C VAL A 192 2.01 10.80 -9.63
N LEU A 193 2.77 10.71 -8.53
CA LEU A 193 2.31 10.03 -7.33
C LEU A 193 1.11 10.72 -6.65
N GLU A 194 0.83 11.97 -6.97
CA GLU A 194 -0.25 12.77 -6.37
C GLU A 194 -1.58 12.71 -7.15
N ARG A 195 -1.58 12.53 -8.49
CA ARG A 195 -2.79 12.69 -9.32
C ARG A 195 -3.17 11.47 -10.17
N GLN A 196 -4.16 11.66 -11.04
CA GLN A 196 -4.74 10.64 -11.93
C GLN A 196 -3.79 10.26 -13.08
N TRP A 197 -3.28 9.04 -13.04
CA TRP A 197 -2.26 8.52 -13.97
C TRP A 197 -2.74 8.43 -15.42
N GLU A 198 -4.04 8.20 -15.64
CA GLU A 198 -4.64 8.07 -16.97
C GLU A 198 -4.51 9.37 -17.78
N ILE A 199 -4.87 10.51 -17.18
CA ILE A 199 -4.76 11.83 -17.82
C ILE A 199 -3.29 12.21 -18.04
N MET A 200 -2.42 11.82 -17.10
CA MET A 200 -1.00 12.13 -17.14
C MET A 200 -0.28 11.39 -18.26
N ALA A 201 -0.68 10.15 -18.56
CA ALA A 201 -0.11 9.36 -19.66
C ALA A 201 -0.26 10.08 -21.02
N ASP A 202 -1.36 10.77 -21.25
CA ASP A 202 -1.62 11.45 -22.52
C ASP A 202 -1.08 12.90 -22.56
N THR A 203 -0.55 13.39 -21.44
CA THR A 203 -0.09 14.78 -21.33
C THR A 203 1.40 14.89 -21.69
N PRO A 204 1.80 15.70 -22.70
CA PRO A 204 3.19 15.77 -23.17
C PRO A 204 4.25 16.13 -22.10
N LYS A 205 3.84 16.86 -21.06
CA LYS A 205 4.70 17.22 -19.91
C LYS A 205 5.32 16.00 -19.23
N PHE A 206 4.62 14.87 -19.21
CA PHE A 206 5.07 13.64 -18.55
C PHE A 206 5.83 12.68 -19.48
N ALA A 207 6.20 13.12 -20.70
CA ALA A 207 6.99 12.31 -21.62
C ALA A 207 8.24 11.65 -20.97
N PRO A 208 9.00 12.30 -20.05
CA PRO A 208 10.14 11.67 -19.39
C PRO A 208 9.79 10.47 -18.50
N VAL A 209 8.56 10.41 -17.97
CA VAL A 209 8.08 9.36 -17.05
C VAL A 209 6.94 8.53 -17.65
N HIS A 210 6.59 8.76 -18.91
CA HIS A 210 5.46 8.14 -19.60
C HIS A 210 5.52 6.60 -19.58
N THR A 211 6.70 6.02 -19.82
CA THR A 211 6.89 4.56 -19.78
C THR A 211 6.57 3.99 -18.40
N ALA A 212 6.97 4.68 -17.33
CA ALA A 212 6.69 4.27 -15.96
C ALA A 212 5.19 4.40 -15.63
N ILE A 213 4.53 5.49 -16.06
CA ILE A 213 3.08 5.67 -15.89
C ILE A 213 2.32 4.52 -16.55
N LYS A 214 2.67 4.16 -17.78
CA LYS A 214 2.02 3.04 -18.49
C LYS A 214 2.23 1.69 -17.81
N ALA A 215 3.45 1.41 -17.33
CA ALA A 215 3.71 0.20 -16.56
C ALA A 215 2.90 0.18 -15.25
N GLY A 216 2.78 1.34 -14.58
CA GLY A 216 1.97 1.52 -13.39
C GLY A 216 0.48 1.26 -13.63
N LEU A 217 -0.09 1.84 -14.70
CA LEU A 217 -1.48 1.61 -15.13
C LEU A 217 -1.73 0.14 -15.46
N ALA A 218 -0.81 -0.53 -16.16
CA ALA A 218 -0.93 -1.96 -16.44
C ALA A 218 -0.94 -2.80 -15.15
N LYS A 219 -0.12 -2.44 -14.16
CA LYS A 219 -0.10 -3.12 -12.86
C LYS A 219 -1.39 -2.85 -12.07
N LEU A 220 -1.88 -1.61 -12.04
CA LEU A 220 -3.17 -1.28 -11.44
C LEU A 220 -4.30 -2.08 -12.09
N GLN A 221 -4.31 -2.16 -13.43
CA GLN A 221 -5.29 -2.95 -14.16
C GLN A 221 -5.23 -4.45 -13.77
N LYS A 222 -4.03 -5.04 -13.65
CA LYS A 222 -3.86 -6.42 -13.15
C LYS A 222 -4.52 -6.60 -11.78
N TRP A 223 -4.27 -5.69 -10.84
CA TRP A 223 -4.84 -5.79 -9.49
C TRP A 223 -6.35 -5.52 -9.44
N TYR A 224 -6.84 -4.53 -10.18
CA TYR A 224 -8.28 -4.28 -10.28
C TYR A 224 -9.01 -5.45 -10.94
N LEU A 225 -8.40 -6.13 -11.92
CA LEU A 225 -8.94 -7.37 -12.49
C LEU A 225 -9.00 -8.50 -11.47
N ALA A 226 -7.97 -8.66 -10.63
CA ALA A 226 -7.96 -9.66 -9.56
C ALA A 226 -9.05 -9.37 -8.50
N ILE A 227 -9.21 -8.10 -8.10
CA ILE A 227 -10.27 -7.68 -7.17
C ILE A 227 -11.66 -7.86 -7.81
N GLY A 228 -11.76 -7.63 -9.13
CA GLY A 228 -12.95 -7.85 -9.93
C GLY A 228 -13.31 -9.32 -10.17
N GLN A 229 -12.54 -10.28 -9.64
CA GLN A 229 -12.91 -11.69 -9.63
C GLN A 229 -14.05 -11.99 -8.65
N THR A 230 -14.38 -11.05 -7.76
CA THR A 230 -15.49 -11.20 -6.80
C THR A 230 -16.52 -10.10 -7.00
N ASP A 231 -17.80 -10.49 -7.03
CA ASP A 231 -18.91 -9.53 -7.21
C ASP A 231 -19.19 -8.69 -5.95
N ILE A 232 -18.44 -8.92 -4.85
CA ILE A 232 -18.68 -8.27 -3.55
C ILE A 232 -18.61 -6.75 -3.63
N TYR A 233 -17.72 -6.19 -4.45
CA TYR A 233 -17.62 -4.73 -4.62
C TYR A 233 -18.81 -4.17 -5.39
N TYR A 234 -19.29 -4.89 -6.40
CA TYR A 234 -20.50 -4.50 -7.11
C TYR A 234 -21.71 -4.52 -6.16
N ILE A 235 -21.87 -5.61 -5.41
CA ILE A 235 -22.94 -5.78 -4.42
C ILE A 235 -22.90 -4.66 -3.39
N CYS A 236 -21.72 -4.34 -2.84
CA CYS A 236 -21.55 -3.23 -1.88
C CYS A 236 -22.00 -1.88 -2.47
N LEU A 237 -21.62 -1.57 -3.72
CA LEU A 237 -22.02 -0.32 -4.40
C LEU A 237 -23.52 -0.29 -4.72
N ALA A 238 -24.10 -1.42 -5.12
CA ALA A 238 -25.53 -1.55 -5.40
C ALA A 238 -26.38 -1.37 -4.13
N LEU A 239 -25.88 -1.84 -2.98
CA LEU A 239 -26.51 -1.67 -1.68
C LEU A 239 -26.33 -0.27 -1.08
N ASP A 240 -25.40 0.54 -1.59
CA ASP A 240 -25.21 1.92 -1.12
C ASP A 240 -26.38 2.80 -1.61
N PRO A 241 -27.18 3.39 -0.71
CA PRO A 241 -28.36 4.16 -1.08
C PRO A 241 -28.07 5.49 -1.78
N GLY A 242 -26.84 6.02 -1.66
CA GLY A 242 -26.39 7.26 -2.31
C GLY A 242 -25.77 7.06 -3.68
N ILE A 243 -25.24 5.87 -3.96
CA ILE A 243 -24.53 5.53 -5.21
C ILE A 243 -25.39 4.65 -6.12
N LYS A 244 -25.99 3.59 -5.52
CA LYS A 244 -26.82 2.58 -6.18
C LYS A 244 -26.15 2.00 -7.44
N THR A 245 -26.96 1.39 -8.30
CA THR A 245 -26.53 0.81 -9.58
C THR A 245 -26.29 1.87 -10.66
N GLU A 246 -26.74 3.11 -10.46
CA GLU A 246 -26.49 4.21 -11.41
C GLU A 246 -24.99 4.44 -11.62
N TYR A 247 -24.18 4.45 -10.56
CA TYR A 247 -22.74 4.67 -10.68
C TYR A 247 -22.05 3.59 -11.52
N THR A 248 -22.34 2.31 -11.25
CA THR A 248 -21.74 1.20 -12.00
C THR A 248 -22.22 1.21 -13.46
N SER A 249 -23.48 1.57 -13.71
CA SER A 249 -24.00 1.68 -15.08
C SER A 249 -23.32 2.78 -15.91
N GLN A 250 -22.86 3.85 -15.27
CA GLN A 250 -22.24 5.00 -15.94
C GLN A 250 -20.72 4.89 -16.07
N ASN A 251 -20.06 4.28 -15.08
CA ASN A 251 -18.61 4.32 -14.94
C ASN A 251 -17.92 2.98 -15.19
N TRP A 252 -18.65 1.87 -15.21
CA TRP A 252 -18.05 0.54 -15.43
C TRP A 252 -18.34 0.04 -16.83
N GLU A 253 -17.49 -0.84 -17.35
CA GLU A 253 -17.79 -1.53 -18.62
C GLU A 253 -19.04 -2.39 -18.47
N THR A 254 -19.86 -2.42 -19.52
CA THR A 254 -21.15 -3.12 -19.55
C THR A 254 -21.05 -4.56 -19.06
N LYS A 255 -20.01 -5.28 -19.48
CA LYS A 255 -19.79 -6.68 -19.11
C LYS A 255 -19.68 -6.89 -17.59
N TYR A 256 -18.99 -5.99 -16.88
CA TYR A 256 -18.81 -6.08 -15.42
C TYR A 256 -20.08 -5.66 -14.69
N ASN A 257 -20.78 -4.66 -15.22
CA ASN A 257 -22.05 -4.23 -14.65
C ASN A 257 -23.13 -5.32 -14.76
N ASP A 258 -23.20 -6.02 -15.90
CA ASP A 258 -24.18 -7.08 -16.13
C ASP A 258 -23.89 -8.31 -15.27
N SER A 259 -22.61 -8.71 -15.18
CA SER A 259 -22.16 -9.80 -14.30
C SER A 259 -22.48 -9.51 -12.83
N GLY A 260 -22.08 -8.33 -12.35
CA GLY A 260 -22.32 -7.94 -10.96
C GLY A 260 -23.81 -7.82 -10.62
N MET A 261 -24.65 -7.36 -11.56
CA MET A 261 -26.10 -7.32 -11.39
C MET A 261 -26.72 -8.73 -11.30
N ALA A 262 -26.19 -9.69 -12.06
CA ALA A 262 -26.63 -11.08 -11.95
C ALA A 262 -26.30 -11.66 -10.57
N ALA A 263 -25.07 -11.49 -10.11
CA ALA A 263 -24.63 -11.94 -8.79
C ALA A 263 -25.39 -11.24 -7.64
N PHE A 264 -25.66 -9.94 -7.78
CA PHE A 264 -26.49 -9.21 -6.82
C PHE A 264 -27.89 -9.79 -6.70
N LYS A 265 -28.55 -10.09 -7.84
CA LYS A 265 -29.87 -10.73 -7.83
C LYS A 265 -29.82 -12.11 -7.19
N GLU A 266 -28.81 -12.90 -7.48
CA GLU A 266 -28.62 -14.21 -6.87
C GLU A 266 -28.47 -14.13 -5.35
N ALA A 267 -27.59 -13.25 -4.86
CA ALA A 267 -27.37 -13.04 -3.42
C ALA A 267 -28.65 -12.55 -2.71
N VAL A 268 -29.40 -11.63 -3.31
CA VAL A 268 -30.68 -11.15 -2.77
C VAL A 268 -31.74 -12.26 -2.79
N CYS A 269 -31.81 -13.07 -3.85
CA CYS A 269 -32.71 -14.21 -3.93
C CYS A 269 -32.43 -15.24 -2.84
N LEU A 270 -31.16 -15.60 -2.62
CA LEU A 270 -30.76 -16.52 -1.55
C LEU A 270 -31.13 -15.98 -0.17
N PHE A 271 -30.92 -14.69 0.07
CA PHE A 271 -31.31 -14.03 1.31
C PHE A 271 -32.82 -14.07 1.57
N LEU A 272 -33.64 -13.85 0.53
CA LEU A 272 -35.10 -13.94 0.61
C LEU A 272 -35.56 -15.37 0.90
N ILE A 273 -34.94 -16.39 0.28
CA ILE A 273 -35.23 -17.80 0.57
C ILE A 273 -34.91 -18.12 2.04
N TYR A 274 -33.77 -17.66 2.54
CA TYR A 274 -33.32 -17.97 3.91
C TYR A 274 -34.18 -17.30 5.00
N ILE A 275 -34.60 -16.04 4.78
CA ILE A 275 -35.44 -15.31 5.75
C ILE A 275 -36.90 -15.76 5.69
N PHE A 276 -37.44 -16.03 4.49
CA PHE A 276 -38.87 -16.32 4.33
C PHE A 276 -39.23 -17.80 4.29
N LYS A 277 -38.25 -18.73 4.27
CA LYS A 277 -38.48 -20.19 4.15
C LYS A 277 -39.57 -20.51 3.12
N ILE A 278 -39.44 -19.97 1.90
CA ILE A 278 -40.28 -20.38 0.75
C ILE A 278 -39.65 -21.60 0.12
#